data_AF-A0A535I124-F1
#
_entry.id   AF-A0A535I124-F1
#
_cell.length_a   1.000
_cell.length_b   1.000
_cell.length_c   1.000
_cell.angle_alpha   90.00
_cell.angle_beta   90.00
_cell.angle_gamma   90.00
#
_symmetry.space_group_name_H-M   'P 1'
#
loop_
_entity.id
_entity.type
_entity.pdbx_description
1 polymer ?
#
loop_
_entity_poly.entity_id
_entity_poly.type
_entity_poly.pdbx_seq_one_letter_code
_entity_poly.pdbx_strand_id
1 'polypeptide(L)'
;SEIAKLAIILYLADWLARRGRMVGEFMKGLLPFAIIVGIVAMLVEVQPDLGTTAIIVGASACLFFVAGANLVHIALLAMAGCGAGLALMAHLSGYQLDRIRAFTDPWSNIQGSGWHTDQGLIAVGSGGVFGHGLGNGLQKYYWVPNAHTDAIFAIIGEELGFVGCIGVLLLFGILSWRGFLIAWQAPDPFARLFATGLTCMLTLQALVNVAVITNSLPYTGVTLPLVSFGGSSTVISLIAIGLLLNISRQPAAAAEMDEEIDDDDPRSPEPAYREPIPKTRLPIAERRRHVPVQVAPMRLRTLGRRSRSTRRV
;
A
#
# COMPACT_ATOMS: atom_id res chain seq x y z
N SER A 1 -0.24 -5.30 12.36
CA SER A 1 0.27 -5.74 11.05
C SER A 1 0.26 -4.66 9.96
N GLU A 2 -0.64 -3.66 10.00
CA GLU A 2 -0.76 -2.66 8.92
C GLU A 2 0.53 -1.87 8.61
N ILE A 3 1.20 -1.32 9.63
CA ILE A 3 2.48 -0.59 9.44
C ILE A 3 3.57 -1.52 8.89
N ALA A 4 3.57 -2.79 9.30
CA ALA A 4 4.54 -3.78 8.85
C ALA A 4 4.44 -4.01 7.33
N LYS A 5 3.22 -4.04 6.76
CA LYS A 5 2.99 -4.14 5.31
C LYS A 5 3.66 -2.98 4.56
N LEU A 6 3.47 -1.75 5.01
CA LEU A 6 4.07 -0.57 4.38
C LEU A 6 5.60 -0.57 4.56
N ALA A 7 6.09 -0.93 5.75
CA ALA A 7 7.51 -0.98 6.05
C ALA A 7 8.27 -2.02 5.22
N ILE A 8 7.72 -3.23 5.04
CA ILE A 8 8.36 -4.25 4.20
C ILE A 8 8.39 -3.84 2.74
N ILE A 9 7.33 -3.21 2.22
CA ILE A 9 7.30 -2.72 0.84
C ILE A 9 8.37 -1.65 0.62
N LEU A 10 8.47 -0.70 1.55
CA LEU A 10 9.51 0.33 1.51
C LEU A 10 10.91 -0.29 1.53
N TYR A 11 11.16 -1.22 2.45
CA TYR A 11 12.44 -1.89 2.60
C TYR A 11 12.81 -2.71 1.35
N LEU A 12 11.87 -3.52 0.83
CA LEU A 12 12.10 -4.34 -0.35
C LEU A 12 12.32 -3.50 -1.59
N ALA A 13 11.60 -2.39 -1.76
CA ALA A 13 11.83 -1.48 -2.87
C ALA A 13 13.26 -0.94 -2.86
N ASP A 14 13.78 -0.48 -1.71
CA ASP A 14 15.16 0.01 -1.58
C ASP A 14 16.17 -1.12 -1.80
N TRP A 15 15.94 -2.27 -1.17
CA TRP A 15 16.84 -3.41 -1.25
C TRP A 15 16.96 -3.97 -2.68
N LEU A 16 15.83 -4.10 -3.40
CA LEU A 16 15.80 -4.55 -4.79
C LEU A 16 16.40 -3.52 -5.74
N ALA A 17 16.11 -2.23 -5.54
CA ALA A 17 16.68 -1.15 -6.34
C ALA A 17 18.22 -1.15 -6.28
N ARG A 18 18.81 -1.42 -5.11
CA ARG A 18 20.27 -1.51 -4.94
C ARG A 18 20.90 -2.77 -5.55
N ARG A 19 20.13 -3.86 -5.68
CA ARG A 19 20.63 -5.15 -6.21
C ARG A 19 20.71 -5.17 -7.74
N GLY A 20 19.82 -4.47 -8.43
CA GLY A 20 19.80 -4.40 -9.89
C GLY A 20 19.86 -5.79 -10.55
N ARG A 21 20.86 -6.03 -11.40
CA ARG A 21 21.01 -7.29 -12.16
C ARG A 21 21.24 -8.54 -11.29
N MET A 22 21.69 -8.38 -10.04
CA MET A 22 21.92 -9.52 -9.12
C MET A 22 20.62 -10.18 -8.65
N VAL A 23 19.45 -9.57 -8.88
CA VAL A 23 18.13 -10.13 -8.52
C VAL A 23 17.87 -11.46 -9.27
N GLY A 24 18.42 -11.60 -10.47
CA GLY A 24 18.33 -12.82 -11.28
C GLY A 24 19.22 -13.98 -10.80
N GLU A 25 20.07 -13.79 -9.80
CA GLU A 25 20.93 -14.85 -9.23
C GLU A 25 20.25 -15.54 -8.04
N PHE A 26 20.37 -16.87 -7.95
CA PHE A 26 19.76 -17.63 -6.84
C PHE A 26 20.35 -17.23 -5.47
N MET A 27 21.68 -17.23 -5.33
CA MET A 27 22.34 -17.00 -4.03
C MET A 27 22.36 -15.53 -3.60
N LYS A 28 22.37 -14.59 -4.54
CA LYS A 28 22.45 -13.15 -4.25
C LYS A 28 21.10 -12.43 -4.34
N GLY A 29 20.15 -12.99 -5.08
CA GLY A 29 18.80 -12.45 -5.25
C GLY A 29 17.76 -13.26 -4.49
N LEU A 30 17.49 -14.49 -4.95
CA LEU A 30 16.37 -15.30 -4.45
C LEU A 30 16.49 -15.65 -2.97
N LEU A 31 17.64 -16.18 -2.54
CA LEU A 31 17.82 -16.67 -1.18
C LEU A 31 17.71 -15.54 -0.13
N PRO A 32 18.41 -14.39 -0.26
CA PRO A 32 18.23 -13.27 0.65
C PRO A 32 16.79 -12.74 0.67
N PHE A 33 16.16 -12.63 -0.51
CA PHE A 33 14.78 -12.20 -0.62
C PHE A 33 13.83 -13.14 0.14
N ALA A 34 13.95 -14.45 -0.09
CA ALA A 34 13.15 -15.47 0.57
C ALA A 34 13.34 -15.46 2.10
N ILE A 35 14.56 -15.22 2.59
CA ILE A 35 14.84 -15.10 4.03
C ILE A 35 14.15 -13.86 4.61
N ILE A 36 14.29 -12.69 3.98
CA ILE A 36 13.69 -11.44 4.46
C ILE A 36 12.16 -11.59 4.54
N VAL A 37 11.54 -12.01 3.44
CA VAL A 37 10.08 -12.18 3.36
C VAL A 37 9.63 -13.28 4.31
N GLY A 38 10.36 -14.40 4.38
CA GLY A 38 10.06 -15.54 5.25
C GLY A 38 10.09 -15.17 6.74
N ILE A 39 11.06 -14.38 7.19
CA ILE A 39 11.13 -13.90 8.57
C ILE A 39 9.91 -13.02 8.90
N VAL A 40 9.57 -12.07 8.02
CA VAL A 40 8.43 -11.18 8.25
C VAL A 40 7.11 -11.94 8.20
N ALA A 41 6.95 -12.85 7.23
CA ALA A 41 5.79 -13.73 7.12
C ALA A 41 5.62 -14.60 8.38
N MET A 42 6.71 -15.21 8.87
CA MET A 42 6.68 -16.02 10.10
C MET A 42 6.31 -15.17 11.32
N LEU A 43 6.85 -13.95 11.43
CA LEU A 43 6.53 -13.06 12.55
C LEU A 43 5.06 -12.62 12.56
N VAL A 44 4.45 -12.45 11.38
CA VAL A 44 3.01 -12.16 11.24
C VAL A 44 2.18 -13.41 11.53
N GLU A 45 2.63 -14.59 11.11
CA GLU A 45 1.91 -15.85 11.35
C GLU A 45 1.92 -16.29 12.82
N VAL A 46 2.88 -15.81 13.62
CA VAL A 46 2.82 -15.94 15.09
C VAL A 46 1.57 -15.26 15.68
N GLN A 47 0.97 -14.29 14.97
CA GLN A 47 -0.30 -13.63 15.31
C GLN A 47 -1.53 -14.26 14.63
N PRO A 48 -1.44 -15.56 14.28
CA PRO A 48 -2.23 -16.27 13.25
C PRO A 48 -3.02 -15.42 12.23
N ASP A 49 -2.33 -14.50 11.53
CA ASP A 49 -2.95 -13.62 10.53
C ASP A 49 -2.58 -14.02 9.09
N LEU A 50 -3.22 -15.09 8.61
CA LEU A 50 -3.04 -15.64 7.26
C LEU A 50 -3.31 -14.61 6.15
N GLY A 51 -4.26 -13.70 6.38
CA GLY A 51 -4.65 -12.68 5.39
C GLY A 51 -3.54 -11.68 5.15
N THR A 52 -3.00 -11.10 6.23
CA THR A 52 -1.87 -10.18 6.12
C THR A 52 -0.63 -10.88 5.60
N THR A 53 -0.36 -12.13 6.02
CA THR A 53 0.75 -12.93 5.49
C THR A 53 0.65 -13.10 3.97
N ALA A 54 -0.53 -13.47 3.46
CA ALA A 54 -0.77 -13.64 2.01
C ALA A 54 -0.55 -12.33 1.23
N ILE A 55 -1.02 -11.19 1.75
CA ILE A 55 -0.81 -9.89 1.12
C ILE A 55 0.68 -9.51 1.09
N ILE A 56 1.40 -9.72 2.19
CA ILE A 56 2.84 -9.43 2.27
C ILE A 56 3.60 -10.29 1.28
N VAL A 57 3.37 -11.61 1.27
CA VAL A 57 4.07 -12.54 0.39
C VAL A 57 3.73 -12.24 -1.07
N GLY A 58 2.45 -12.03 -1.40
CA GLY A 58 2.00 -11.71 -2.75
C GLY A 58 2.59 -10.39 -3.27
N ALA A 59 2.51 -9.32 -2.49
CA ALA A 59 3.07 -8.02 -2.88
C ALA A 59 4.60 -8.07 -3.02
N SER A 60 5.28 -8.80 -2.12
CA SER A 60 6.72 -9.01 -2.19
C SER A 60 7.10 -9.81 -3.45
N ALA A 61 6.35 -10.85 -3.80
CA ALA A 61 6.59 -11.63 -5.02
C ALA A 61 6.39 -10.78 -6.28
N CYS A 62 5.36 -9.90 -6.31
CA CYS A 62 5.18 -8.93 -7.39
C CYS A 62 6.39 -7.99 -7.52
N LEU A 63 6.90 -7.45 -6.41
CA LEU A 63 8.11 -6.61 -6.41
C LEU A 63 9.33 -7.37 -6.94
N PHE A 64 9.52 -8.61 -6.51
CA PHE A 64 10.65 -9.44 -6.95
C PHE A 64 10.57 -9.73 -8.45
N PHE A 65 9.38 -10.02 -8.96
CA PHE A 65 9.13 -10.19 -10.39
C PHE A 65 9.44 -8.93 -11.18
N VAL A 66 8.92 -7.77 -10.75
CA VAL A 66 9.14 -6.47 -11.43
C VAL A 66 10.61 -6.03 -11.36
N ALA A 67 11.34 -6.41 -10.31
CA ALA A 67 12.77 -6.17 -10.18
C ALA A 67 13.64 -7.01 -11.14
N GLY A 68 13.05 -7.88 -11.97
CA GLY A 68 13.75 -8.66 -12.99
C GLY A 68 14.11 -10.09 -12.55
N ALA A 69 13.36 -10.68 -11.62
CA ALA A 69 13.54 -12.08 -11.27
C ALA A 69 13.17 -13.03 -12.42
N ASN A 70 13.93 -14.12 -12.55
CA ASN A 70 13.61 -15.18 -13.49
C ASN A 70 12.28 -15.87 -13.13
N LEU A 71 11.50 -16.29 -14.13
CA LEU A 71 10.24 -17.01 -13.92
C LEU A 71 10.44 -18.29 -13.09
N VAL A 72 11.59 -18.95 -13.24
CA VAL A 72 11.96 -20.12 -12.42
C VAL A 72 12.05 -19.78 -10.95
N HIS A 73 12.60 -18.61 -10.58
CA HIS A 73 12.68 -18.17 -9.19
C HIS A 73 11.29 -17.90 -8.60
N ILE A 74 10.40 -17.29 -9.39
CA ILE A 74 9.01 -17.08 -8.99
C ILE A 74 8.28 -18.41 -8.81
N ALA A 75 8.47 -19.36 -9.73
CA ALA A 75 7.90 -20.70 -9.60
C ALA A 75 8.43 -21.44 -8.35
N LEU A 76 9.73 -21.33 -8.06
CA LEU A 76 10.33 -21.89 -6.85
C LEU A 76 9.76 -21.26 -5.58
N LEU A 77 9.58 -19.93 -5.54
CA LEU A 77 8.94 -19.25 -4.41
C LEU A 77 7.48 -19.69 -4.24
N ALA A 78 6.74 -19.81 -5.34
CA ALA A 78 5.36 -20.27 -5.31
C ALA A 78 5.27 -21.72 -4.78
N MET A 79 6.12 -22.63 -5.28
CA MET A 79 6.18 -24.00 -4.80
C MET A 79 6.59 -24.08 -3.33
N ALA A 80 7.60 -23.31 -2.91
CA ALA A 80 8.03 -23.25 -1.52
C ALA A 80 6.93 -22.69 -0.61
N GLY A 81 6.23 -21.64 -1.05
CA GLY A 81 5.09 -21.07 -0.34
C GLY A 81 3.91 -22.04 -0.22
N CYS A 82 3.55 -22.72 -1.31
CA CYS A 82 2.54 -23.79 -1.29
C CYS A 82 2.95 -24.94 -0.36
N GLY A 83 4.20 -25.39 -0.43
CA GLY A 83 4.73 -26.44 0.44
C GLY A 83 4.71 -26.03 1.92
N ALA A 84 5.11 -24.80 2.23
CA ALA A 84 5.03 -24.25 3.59
C ALA A 84 3.57 -24.14 4.07
N GLY A 85 2.66 -23.70 3.21
CA GLY A 85 1.23 -23.66 3.50
C GLY A 85 0.66 -25.05 3.80
N LEU A 86 0.99 -26.06 2.98
CA LEU A 86 0.58 -27.45 3.20
C LEU A 86 1.20 -28.06 4.46
N ALA A 87 2.46 -27.76 4.77
CA ALA A 87 3.10 -28.18 6.01
C ALA A 87 2.44 -27.53 7.23
N LEU A 88 2.08 -26.25 7.13
CA LEU A 88 1.30 -25.56 8.15
C LEU A 88 -0.10 -26.20 8.29
N MET A 89 -0.68 -26.67 7.17
CA MET A 89 -1.93 -27.43 7.18
C MET A 89 -1.83 -28.74 7.99
N ALA A 90 -0.64 -29.36 8.07
CA ALA A 90 -0.43 -30.57 8.87
C ALA A 90 -0.40 -30.29 10.38
N HIS A 91 -0.22 -29.03 10.80
CA HIS A 91 -0.16 -28.60 12.20
C HIS A 91 -1.37 -27.76 12.63
N LEU A 92 -2.44 -27.75 11.84
CA LEU A 92 -3.59 -26.89 12.10
C LEU A 92 -4.24 -27.23 13.45
N SER A 93 -4.44 -26.19 14.24
CA SER A 93 -5.32 -26.23 15.40
C SER A 93 -6.79 -26.31 14.95
N GLY A 94 -7.70 -26.69 15.85
CA GLY A 94 -9.14 -26.84 15.54
C GLY A 94 -9.75 -25.65 14.79
N TYR A 95 -9.37 -24.42 15.17
CA TYR A 95 -9.85 -23.20 14.54
C TYR A 95 -9.51 -23.06 13.04
N GLN A 96 -8.30 -23.44 12.64
CA GLN A 96 -7.87 -23.29 11.25
C GLN A 96 -8.45 -24.41 10.37
N LEU A 97 -8.62 -25.62 10.93
CA LEU A 97 -9.38 -26.69 10.28
C LEU A 97 -10.84 -26.29 10.08
N ASP A 98 -11.44 -25.61 11.05
CA ASP A 98 -12.81 -25.12 10.95
C ASP A 98 -12.99 -24.10 9.83
N ARG A 99 -11.99 -23.24 9.56
CA ARG A 99 -11.99 -22.34 8.39
C ARG A 99 -11.90 -23.08 7.06
N ILE A 100 -11.09 -24.12 6.97
CA ILE A 100 -10.97 -24.95 5.75
C ILE A 100 -12.26 -25.73 5.51
N ARG A 101 -12.85 -26.29 6.57
CA ARG A 101 -14.14 -26.98 6.50
C ARG A 101 -15.24 -26.02 6.08
N ALA A 102 -15.32 -24.84 6.69
CA ALA A 102 -16.27 -23.79 6.35
C ALA A 102 -16.08 -23.24 4.93
N PHE A 103 -14.88 -23.28 4.37
CA PHE A 103 -14.62 -22.93 2.97
C PHE A 103 -15.08 -24.04 2.01
N THR A 104 -14.75 -25.30 2.32
CA THR A 104 -15.00 -26.46 1.45
C THR A 104 -16.47 -26.86 1.44
N ASP A 105 -17.11 -26.88 2.60
CA ASP A 105 -18.53 -27.15 2.77
C ASP A 105 -19.11 -26.19 3.82
N PRO A 106 -19.43 -24.95 3.39
CA PRO A 106 -19.97 -23.92 4.28
C PRO A 106 -21.26 -24.38 4.98
N TRP A 107 -22.11 -25.08 4.24
CA TRP A 107 -23.43 -25.53 4.65
C TRP A 107 -23.41 -26.72 5.63
N SER A 108 -22.27 -27.38 5.81
CA SER A 108 -22.14 -28.51 6.75
C SER A 108 -22.33 -28.10 8.22
N ASN A 109 -22.00 -26.85 8.56
CA ASN A 109 -22.12 -26.33 9.92
C ASN A 109 -22.60 -24.88 9.92
N ILE A 110 -23.84 -24.71 9.49
CA ILE A 110 -24.50 -23.40 9.30
C ILE A 110 -24.43 -22.55 10.57
N GLN A 111 -24.64 -23.13 11.76
CA GLN A 111 -24.65 -22.40 13.04
C GLN A 111 -23.27 -22.24 13.71
N GLY A 112 -22.22 -22.83 13.13
CA GLY A 112 -20.88 -22.87 13.70
C GLY A 112 -19.87 -22.13 12.83
N SER A 113 -18.84 -22.84 12.38
CA SER A 113 -17.73 -22.25 11.63
C SER A 113 -18.12 -21.74 10.24
N GLY A 114 -19.20 -22.27 9.65
CA GLY A 114 -19.73 -21.86 8.34
C GLY A 114 -20.52 -20.55 8.35
N TRP A 115 -21.05 -20.15 9.51
CA TRP A 115 -22.02 -19.05 9.62
C TRP A 115 -21.56 -17.75 8.92
N HIS A 116 -20.31 -17.34 9.15
CA HIS A 116 -19.80 -16.10 8.56
C HIS A 116 -19.75 -16.16 7.03
N THR A 117 -19.25 -17.26 6.47
CA THR A 117 -19.18 -17.49 5.03
C THR A 117 -20.58 -17.60 4.41
N ASP A 118 -21.47 -18.36 5.06
CA ASP A 118 -22.85 -18.57 4.60
C ASP A 118 -23.62 -17.26 4.53
N GLN A 119 -23.61 -16.46 5.60
CA GLN A 119 -24.33 -15.19 5.63
C GLN A 119 -23.74 -14.18 4.64
N GLY A 120 -22.42 -14.20 4.42
CA GLY A 120 -21.79 -13.40 3.37
C GLY A 120 -22.31 -13.77 1.97
N LEU A 121 -22.36 -15.07 1.65
CA LEU A 121 -22.89 -15.56 0.38
C LEU A 121 -24.39 -15.26 0.22
N ILE A 122 -25.18 -15.44 1.28
CA ILE A 122 -26.61 -15.14 1.29
C ILE A 122 -26.84 -13.65 1.03
N ALA A 123 -26.07 -12.76 1.66
CA ALA A 123 -26.17 -11.31 1.46
C ALA A 123 -25.84 -10.90 0.02
N VAL A 124 -24.75 -11.44 -0.55
CA VAL A 124 -24.42 -11.17 -1.96
C VAL A 124 -25.51 -11.73 -2.89
N GLY A 125 -26.00 -12.93 -2.61
CA GLY A 125 -27.02 -13.60 -3.42
C GLY A 125 -28.40 -12.93 -3.36
N SER A 126 -28.80 -12.42 -2.19
CA SER A 126 -30.10 -11.76 -2.02
C SER A 126 -30.20 -10.45 -2.77
N GLY A 127 -29.08 -9.76 -3.02
CA GLY A 127 -29.02 -8.50 -3.74
C GLY A 127 -29.45 -8.57 -5.21
N GLY A 128 -29.39 -9.73 -5.86
CA GLY A 128 -29.71 -9.85 -7.29
C GLY A 128 -28.89 -8.88 -8.16
N VAL A 129 -29.49 -8.37 -9.25
CA VAL A 129 -28.76 -7.50 -10.20
C VAL A 129 -28.62 -6.06 -9.67
N PHE A 130 -29.68 -5.51 -9.07
CA PHE A 130 -29.77 -4.08 -8.73
C PHE A 130 -29.75 -3.78 -7.22
N GLY A 131 -29.75 -4.81 -6.37
CA GLY A 131 -29.77 -4.65 -4.93
C GLY A 131 -31.14 -4.31 -4.37
N HIS A 132 -31.21 -4.20 -3.04
CA HIS A 132 -32.41 -3.81 -2.29
C HIS A 132 -32.51 -2.29 -2.08
N GLY A 133 -31.49 -1.55 -2.51
CA GLY A 133 -31.33 -0.12 -2.28
C GLY A 133 -30.42 0.18 -1.08
N LEU A 134 -29.67 1.28 -1.18
CA LEU A 134 -28.75 1.73 -0.12
C LEU A 134 -29.48 1.90 1.21
N GLY A 135 -28.90 1.32 2.26
CA GLY A 135 -29.47 1.37 3.60
C GLY A 135 -30.55 0.32 3.87
N ASN A 136 -31.14 -0.31 2.84
CA ASN A 136 -32.21 -1.30 2.99
C ASN A 136 -31.71 -2.74 3.19
N GLY A 137 -30.39 -2.97 3.25
CA GLY A 137 -29.83 -4.29 3.51
C GLY A 137 -30.20 -4.78 4.91
N LEU A 138 -30.74 -6.00 5.00
CA LEU A 138 -31.18 -6.61 6.26
C LEU A 138 -30.04 -7.39 6.91
N GLN A 139 -29.17 -8.00 6.11
CA GLN A 139 -28.13 -8.92 6.60
C GLN A 139 -27.11 -8.25 7.52
N LYS A 140 -26.88 -6.95 7.35
CA LYS A 140 -25.95 -6.15 8.18
C LYS A 140 -26.34 -6.01 9.66
N TYR A 141 -27.62 -6.22 10.02
CA TYR A 141 -28.09 -5.93 11.38
C TYR A 141 -27.91 -7.10 12.35
N TYR A 142 -28.15 -8.33 11.91
CA TYR A 142 -28.20 -9.50 12.81
C TYR A 142 -27.47 -10.74 12.29
N TRP A 143 -27.13 -10.80 11.00
CA TRP A 143 -26.71 -12.05 10.37
C TRP A 143 -25.24 -12.07 10.02
N VAL A 144 -24.77 -11.11 9.22
CA VAL A 144 -23.37 -11.06 8.77
C VAL A 144 -22.49 -10.52 9.90
N PRO A 145 -21.64 -11.36 10.54
CA PRO A 145 -20.72 -10.87 11.55
C PRO A 145 -19.75 -9.89 10.90
N ASN A 146 -19.31 -8.86 11.61
CA ASN A 146 -18.32 -7.90 11.10
C ASN A 146 -18.71 -7.24 9.75
N ALA A 147 -20.01 -7.12 9.47
CA ALA A 147 -20.58 -6.55 8.24
C ALA A 147 -20.00 -5.19 7.82
N HIS A 148 -19.55 -4.37 8.77
CA HIS A 148 -18.98 -3.05 8.50
C HIS A 148 -17.46 -3.05 8.29
N THR A 149 -16.76 -4.14 8.65
CA THR A 149 -15.31 -4.26 8.52
C THR A 149 -14.96 -5.15 7.32
N ASP A 150 -14.64 -6.41 7.51
CA ASP A 150 -14.18 -7.35 6.49
C ASP A 150 -15.30 -7.88 5.59
N ALA A 151 -16.56 -7.87 6.04
CA ALA A 151 -17.70 -8.31 5.25
C ALA A 151 -18.46 -7.18 4.53
N ILE A 152 -17.88 -5.98 4.42
CA ILE A 152 -18.54 -4.83 3.79
C ILE A 152 -18.91 -5.08 2.32
N PHE A 153 -18.11 -5.86 1.60
CA PHE A 153 -18.40 -6.21 0.21
C PHE A 153 -19.68 -7.05 0.09
N ALA A 154 -20.01 -7.86 1.11
CA ALA A 154 -21.27 -8.62 1.13
C ALA A 154 -22.48 -7.70 1.25
N ILE A 155 -22.37 -6.66 2.08
CA ILE A 155 -23.43 -5.65 2.25
C ILE A 155 -23.58 -4.79 0.99
N ILE A 156 -22.48 -4.46 0.32
CA ILE A 156 -22.52 -3.81 -0.99
C ILE A 156 -23.27 -4.69 -2.00
N GLY A 157 -23.00 -6.00 -2.00
CA GLY A 157 -23.72 -6.95 -2.83
C GLY A 157 -25.22 -7.00 -2.54
N GLU A 158 -25.62 -6.98 -1.26
CA GLU A 158 -27.04 -6.96 -0.86
C GLU A 158 -27.74 -5.65 -1.29
N GLU A 159 -27.13 -4.51 -0.99
CA GLU A 159 -27.77 -3.20 -1.13
C GLU A 159 -27.73 -2.66 -2.56
N LEU A 160 -26.63 -2.88 -3.28
CA LEU A 160 -26.39 -2.35 -4.63
C LEU A 160 -26.41 -3.44 -5.72
N GLY A 161 -26.51 -4.70 -5.34
CA GLY A 161 -26.56 -5.83 -6.25
C GLY A 161 -25.26 -6.05 -7.02
N PHE A 162 -25.37 -6.89 -8.06
CA PHE A 162 -24.28 -7.16 -8.99
C PHE A 162 -23.67 -5.87 -9.60
N VAL A 163 -24.50 -4.89 -9.94
CA VAL A 163 -24.04 -3.61 -10.51
C VAL A 163 -23.11 -2.87 -9.53
N GLY A 164 -23.47 -2.82 -8.24
CA GLY A 164 -22.62 -2.25 -7.20
C GLY A 164 -21.29 -2.96 -7.05
N CYS A 165 -21.31 -4.29 -7.00
CA CYS A 165 -20.10 -5.12 -6.93
C CYS A 165 -19.15 -4.85 -8.09
N ILE A 166 -19.67 -4.82 -9.32
CA ILE A 166 -18.87 -4.48 -10.52
C ILE A 166 -18.35 -3.05 -10.43
N GLY A 167 -19.14 -2.09 -9.95
CA GLY A 167 -18.70 -0.72 -9.72
C GLY A 167 -17.49 -0.64 -8.80
N VAL A 168 -17.52 -1.35 -7.67
CA VAL A 168 -16.38 -1.41 -6.74
C VAL A 168 -15.15 -2.05 -7.38
N LEU A 169 -15.32 -3.17 -8.09
CA LEU A 169 -14.23 -3.83 -8.80
C LEU A 169 -13.61 -2.93 -9.88
N LEU A 170 -14.43 -2.18 -10.62
CA LEU A 170 -13.96 -1.22 -11.60
C LEU A 170 -13.19 -0.07 -10.96
N LEU A 171 -13.64 0.46 -9.82
CA LEU A 171 -12.91 1.50 -9.09
C LEU A 171 -11.53 1.02 -8.63
N PHE A 172 -11.44 -0.20 -8.09
CA PHE A 172 -10.15 -0.80 -7.76
C PHE A 172 -9.30 -1.09 -9.00
N GLY A 173 -9.92 -1.49 -10.11
CA GLY A 173 -9.26 -1.66 -11.40
C GLY A 173 -8.64 -0.36 -11.92
N ILE A 174 -9.37 0.76 -11.83
CA ILE A 174 -8.88 2.10 -12.19
C ILE A 174 -7.76 2.52 -11.24
N LEU A 175 -7.91 2.31 -9.93
CA LEU A 175 -6.87 2.61 -8.94
C LEU A 175 -5.59 1.83 -9.24
N SER A 176 -5.72 0.53 -9.52
CA SER A 176 -4.59 -0.35 -9.87
C SER A 176 -3.91 0.09 -11.16
N TRP A 177 -4.69 0.34 -12.22
CA TRP A 177 -4.20 0.85 -13.49
C TRP A 177 -3.42 2.16 -13.33
N ARG A 178 -3.98 3.15 -12.61
CA ARG A 178 -3.31 4.43 -12.34
C ARG A 178 -2.06 4.25 -11.49
N GLY A 179 -2.09 3.37 -10.49
CA GLY A 179 -0.93 3.07 -9.65
C GLY A 179 0.23 2.47 -10.45
N PHE A 180 -0.04 1.52 -11.35
CA PHE A 180 0.98 0.96 -12.23
C PHE A 180 1.48 1.97 -13.28
N LEU A 181 0.61 2.87 -13.76
CA LEU A 181 1.03 3.96 -14.63
C LEU A 181 2.00 4.90 -13.92
N ILE A 182 1.75 5.25 -12.65
CA ILE A 182 2.68 6.04 -11.82
C ILE A 182 4.00 5.28 -11.66
N ALA A 183 3.97 3.98 -11.38
CA ALA A 183 5.18 3.18 -11.26
C ALA A 183 5.99 3.17 -12.57
N TRP A 184 5.33 3.02 -13.71
CA TRP A 184 5.97 3.02 -15.02
C TRP A 184 6.68 4.35 -15.33
N GLN A 185 6.03 5.47 -14.97
CA GLN A 185 6.54 6.82 -15.20
C GLN A 185 7.52 7.30 -14.12
N ALA A 186 7.78 6.50 -13.08
CA ALA A 186 8.63 6.91 -11.98
C ALA A 186 10.10 7.10 -12.44
N PRO A 187 10.78 8.15 -11.94
CA PRO A 187 12.09 8.58 -12.43
C PRO A 187 13.23 7.64 -12.06
N ASP A 188 13.18 7.04 -10.86
CA ASP A 188 14.23 6.17 -10.35
C ASP A 188 13.74 4.74 -10.04
N PRO A 189 14.64 3.73 -10.02
CA PRO A 189 14.27 2.34 -9.77
C PRO A 189 13.60 2.11 -8.41
N PHE A 190 13.97 2.86 -7.38
CA PHE A 190 13.35 2.75 -6.06
C PHE A 190 11.91 3.26 -6.11
N ALA A 191 11.66 4.45 -6.66
CA ALA A 191 10.32 5.01 -6.79
C ALA A 191 9.40 4.11 -7.65
N ARG A 192 9.93 3.52 -8.73
CA ARG A 192 9.22 2.54 -9.57
C ARG A 192 8.79 1.31 -8.78
N LEU A 193 9.72 0.70 -8.06
CA LEU A 193 9.44 -0.47 -7.24
C LEU A 193 8.51 -0.12 -6.08
N PHE A 194 8.74 1.01 -5.41
CA PHE A 194 7.91 1.42 -4.28
C PHE A 194 6.46 1.69 -4.71
N ALA A 195 6.24 2.41 -5.81
CA ALA A 195 4.91 2.61 -6.38
C ALA A 195 4.25 1.30 -6.82
N THR A 196 5.01 0.38 -7.42
CA THR A 196 4.54 -0.97 -7.76
C THR A 196 4.07 -1.71 -6.50
N GLY A 197 4.89 -1.74 -5.45
CA GLY A 197 4.58 -2.45 -4.21
C GLY A 197 3.36 -1.88 -3.49
N LEU A 198 3.23 -0.54 -3.40
CA LEU A 198 2.05 0.12 -2.83
C LEU A 198 0.78 -0.22 -3.62
N THR A 199 0.87 -0.20 -4.95
CA THR A 199 -0.25 -0.54 -5.85
C THR A 199 -0.65 -2.01 -5.70
N CYS A 200 0.33 -2.92 -5.68
CA CYS A 200 0.11 -4.35 -5.47
C CYS A 200 -0.52 -4.62 -4.10
N MET A 201 -0.06 -3.96 -3.03
CA MET A 201 -0.61 -4.12 -1.70
C MET A 201 -2.10 -3.77 -1.65
N LEU A 202 -2.47 -2.58 -2.14
CA LEU A 202 -3.87 -2.14 -2.16
C LEU A 202 -4.75 -3.04 -3.04
N THR A 203 -4.24 -3.43 -4.21
CA THR A 203 -4.96 -4.28 -5.15
C THR A 203 -5.17 -5.69 -4.60
N LEU A 204 -4.12 -6.32 -4.07
CA LEU A 204 -4.19 -7.66 -3.48
C LEU A 204 -5.09 -7.68 -2.25
N GLN A 205 -5.03 -6.65 -1.40
CA GLN A 205 -5.91 -6.55 -0.24
C GLN A 205 -7.39 -6.52 -0.66
N ALA A 206 -7.72 -5.76 -1.71
CA ALA A 206 -9.08 -5.73 -2.26
C ALA A 206 -9.50 -7.06 -2.91
N LEU A 207 -8.63 -7.67 -3.72
CA LEU A 207 -8.89 -8.96 -4.36
C LEU A 207 -9.09 -10.08 -3.34
N VAL A 208 -8.27 -10.14 -2.30
CA VAL A 208 -8.41 -11.13 -1.22
C VAL A 208 -9.72 -10.92 -0.47
N ASN A 209 -10.10 -9.68 -0.15
CA ASN A 209 -11.38 -9.39 0.51
C ASN A 209 -12.57 -9.88 -0.35
N VAL A 210 -12.60 -9.51 -1.63
CA VAL A 210 -13.66 -9.95 -2.54
C VAL A 210 -13.69 -11.47 -2.65
N ALA A 211 -12.54 -12.12 -2.83
CA ALA A 211 -12.44 -13.56 -2.97
C ALA A 211 -12.91 -14.31 -1.71
N VAL A 212 -12.70 -13.75 -0.51
CA VAL A 212 -13.25 -14.33 0.72
C VAL A 212 -14.77 -14.25 0.74
N ILE A 213 -15.34 -13.11 0.36
CA ILE A 213 -16.80 -12.91 0.38
C ILE A 213 -17.52 -13.73 -0.69
N THR A 214 -16.88 -13.97 -1.84
CA THR A 214 -17.39 -14.87 -2.87
C THR A 214 -17.06 -16.34 -2.62
N ASN A 215 -16.57 -16.69 -1.42
CA ASN A 215 -16.11 -18.04 -1.05
C ASN A 215 -15.15 -18.68 -2.07
N SER A 216 -14.31 -17.86 -2.69
CA SER A 216 -13.22 -18.29 -3.60
C SER A 216 -11.90 -18.49 -2.87
N LEU A 217 -11.75 -17.87 -1.69
CA LEU A 217 -10.67 -18.09 -0.72
C LEU A 217 -11.25 -18.33 0.67
N PRO A 218 -10.56 -19.10 1.54
CA PRO A 218 -10.98 -19.28 2.92
C PRO A 218 -10.95 -17.95 3.68
N TYR A 219 -11.82 -17.81 4.67
CA TYR A 219 -11.95 -16.58 5.44
C TYR A 219 -10.62 -16.13 6.08
N THR A 220 -10.20 -14.89 5.77
CA THR A 220 -8.93 -14.31 6.22
C THR A 220 -9.07 -13.09 7.14
N GLY A 221 -10.25 -12.46 7.24
CA GLY A 221 -10.47 -11.27 8.06
C GLY A 221 -9.86 -9.97 7.50
N VAL A 222 -9.41 -9.98 6.25
CA VAL A 222 -8.82 -8.82 5.58
C VAL A 222 -9.88 -7.77 5.28
N THR A 223 -9.61 -6.51 5.61
CA THR A 223 -10.50 -5.39 5.30
C THR A 223 -10.34 -4.90 3.86
N LEU A 224 -11.43 -4.43 3.24
CA LEU A 224 -11.44 -3.78 1.94
C LEU A 224 -10.85 -2.36 2.07
N PRO A 225 -9.72 -2.03 1.41
CA PRO A 225 -9.11 -0.71 1.51
C PRO A 225 -10.10 0.41 1.18
N LEU A 226 -10.02 1.55 1.89
CA LEU A 226 -10.84 2.76 1.68
C LEU A 226 -12.36 2.64 1.91
N VAL A 227 -12.89 1.42 1.96
CA VAL A 227 -14.34 1.16 2.06
C VAL A 227 -14.71 0.61 3.43
N SER A 228 -13.97 -0.38 3.91
CA SER A 228 -14.22 -1.00 5.22
C SER A 228 -13.99 -0.03 6.37
N PHE A 229 -14.77 -0.20 7.43
CA PHE A 229 -14.50 0.42 8.71
C PHE A 229 -13.27 -0.24 9.36
N GLY A 230 -12.16 0.50 9.42
CA GLY A 230 -10.94 0.02 10.06
C GLY A 230 -9.94 1.14 10.21
N GLY A 231 -10.03 1.90 11.30
CA GLY A 231 -9.30 3.17 11.48
C GLY A 231 -7.83 3.10 11.06
N SER A 232 -7.08 2.11 11.56
CA SER A 232 -5.67 1.93 11.21
C SER A 232 -5.44 1.57 9.74
N SER A 233 -6.27 0.70 9.17
CA SER A 233 -6.15 0.26 7.77
C SER A 233 -6.53 1.38 6.80
N THR A 234 -7.57 2.15 7.11
CA THR A 234 -7.97 3.33 6.33
C THR A 234 -6.86 4.39 6.34
N VAL A 235 -6.30 4.71 7.51
CA VAL A 235 -5.17 5.67 7.61
C VAL A 235 -3.99 5.22 6.78
N ILE A 236 -3.61 3.94 6.84
CA ILE A 236 -2.46 3.41 6.09
C ILE A 236 -2.72 3.34 4.59
N SER A 237 -3.95 3.04 4.19
CA SER A 237 -4.38 3.12 2.80
C SER A 237 -4.30 4.56 2.26
N LEU A 238 -4.72 5.55 3.06
CA LEU A 238 -4.61 6.97 2.69
C LEU A 238 -3.14 7.43 2.62
N ILE A 239 -2.28 6.97 3.52
CA ILE A 239 -0.84 7.23 3.46
C ILE A 239 -0.26 6.63 2.18
N ALA A 240 -0.60 5.38 1.84
CA ALA A 240 -0.13 4.72 0.61
C ALA A 240 -0.55 5.50 -0.64
N ILE A 241 -1.80 5.98 -0.71
CA ILE A 241 -2.27 6.83 -1.81
C ILE A 241 -1.51 8.16 -1.84
N GLY A 242 -1.32 8.80 -0.69
CA GLY A 242 -0.55 10.04 -0.58
C GLY A 242 0.89 9.89 -1.10
N LEU A 243 1.52 8.76 -0.80
CA LEU A 243 2.85 8.42 -1.30
C LEU A 243 2.86 8.17 -2.81
N LEU A 244 1.89 7.43 -3.36
CA LEU A 244 1.73 7.26 -4.80
C LEU A 244 1.55 8.61 -5.53
N LEU A 245 0.71 9.47 -4.98
CA LEU A 245 0.51 10.82 -5.53
C LEU A 245 1.79 11.67 -5.41
N ASN A 246 2.57 11.53 -4.34
CA ASN A 246 3.85 12.22 -4.22
C ASN A 246 4.83 11.78 -5.32
N ILE A 247 4.94 10.47 -5.58
CA ILE A 247 5.79 9.92 -6.65
C ILE A 247 5.33 10.45 -8.02
N SER A 248 4.02 10.48 -8.26
CA SER A 248 3.45 10.97 -9.54
C SER A 248 3.75 12.44 -9.85
N ARG A 249 4.11 13.24 -8.84
CA ARG A 249 4.43 14.66 -9.00
C ARG A 249 5.90 14.91 -9.32
N GLN A 250 6.75 13.89 -9.22
CA GLN A 250 8.17 14.03 -9.53
C GLN A 250 8.35 14.04 -11.05
N PRO A 251 8.95 15.07 -11.64
CA PRO A 251 9.13 15.13 -13.09
C PRO A 251 10.03 14.00 -13.56
N ALA A 252 9.65 13.33 -14.64
CA ALA A 252 10.47 12.32 -15.34
C ALA A 252 11.79 12.90 -15.93
N ALA A 253 11.97 14.23 -15.84
CA ALA A 253 12.97 15.04 -16.53
C ALA A 253 14.41 14.97 -16.00
N ALA A 254 14.74 14.08 -15.06
CA ALA A 254 16.14 13.85 -14.69
C ALA A 254 16.89 12.96 -15.71
N ALA A 255 16.17 12.32 -16.64
CA ALA A 255 16.75 11.47 -17.68
C ALA A 255 17.10 12.21 -18.97
N GLU A 256 16.51 13.39 -19.23
CA GLU A 256 16.75 14.15 -20.47
C GLU A 256 18.02 15.03 -20.40
N MET A 257 18.49 15.40 -19.20
CA MET A 257 19.67 16.27 -19.04
C MET A 257 21.02 15.56 -19.29
N ASP A 258 21.06 14.23 -19.26
CA ASP A 258 22.28 13.44 -19.55
C ASP A 258 22.34 12.96 -21.01
N GLU A 259 21.21 12.96 -21.76
CA GLU A 259 21.18 12.58 -23.17
C GLU A 259 21.41 13.76 -24.14
N GLU A 260 21.21 15.01 -23.72
CA GLU A 260 21.38 16.19 -24.58
C GLU A 260 22.84 16.72 -24.59
N ILE A 261 23.74 16.15 -23.79
CA ILE A 261 25.18 16.42 -23.88
C ILE A 261 25.81 15.36 -24.79
N ASP A 262 25.66 15.56 -26.10
CA ASP A 262 26.47 14.88 -27.11
C ASP A 262 27.85 15.55 -27.15
N ASP A 263 28.84 14.93 -26.51
CA ASP A 263 30.24 15.40 -26.50
C ASP A 263 30.84 15.54 -27.92
N ASP A 264 30.20 14.97 -28.95
CA ASP A 264 30.62 15.01 -30.36
C ASP A 264 29.83 16.02 -31.24
N ASP A 265 28.81 16.74 -30.73
CA ASP A 265 28.11 17.79 -31.49
C ASP A 265 28.83 19.15 -31.39
N PRO A 266 29.45 19.67 -32.47
CA PRO A 266 30.12 20.98 -32.48
C PRO A 266 29.15 22.18 -32.33
N ARG A 267 27.83 21.95 -32.25
CA ARG A 267 26.80 22.97 -31.98
C ARG A 267 26.25 22.91 -30.56
N SER A 268 26.68 21.94 -29.75
CA SER A 268 26.33 21.89 -28.34
C SER A 268 26.86 23.15 -27.64
N PRO A 269 26.05 23.82 -26.80
CA PRO A 269 26.53 24.96 -26.04
C PRO A 269 27.68 24.49 -25.15
N GLU A 270 28.87 25.11 -25.27
CA GLU A 270 30.00 24.77 -24.41
C GLU A 270 29.51 24.70 -22.96
N PRO A 271 29.83 23.63 -22.21
CA PRO A 271 29.40 23.51 -20.84
C PRO A 271 29.91 24.72 -20.09
N ALA A 272 28.99 25.61 -19.70
CA ALA A 272 29.32 26.78 -18.90
C ALA A 272 30.10 26.27 -17.69
N TYR A 273 31.38 26.64 -17.61
CA TYR A 273 32.28 26.20 -16.56
C TYR A 273 31.61 26.44 -15.20
N ARG A 274 31.03 25.38 -14.63
CA ARG A 274 30.58 25.40 -13.25
C ARG A 274 31.82 25.18 -12.43
N GLU A 275 32.20 26.20 -11.68
CA GLU A 275 33.20 26.02 -10.63
C GLU A 275 32.85 24.75 -9.85
N PRO A 276 33.81 23.81 -9.69
CA PRO A 276 33.55 22.62 -8.91
C PRO A 276 33.16 23.08 -7.52
N ILE A 277 31.93 22.76 -7.08
CA ILE A 277 31.47 23.01 -5.71
C ILE A 277 32.57 22.46 -4.81
N PRO A 278 33.31 23.31 -4.08
CA PRO A 278 34.41 22.83 -3.26
C PRO A 278 33.79 21.81 -2.31
N LYS A 279 34.38 20.61 -2.27
CA LYS A 279 34.05 19.61 -1.25
C LYS A 279 34.54 20.16 0.08
N THR A 280 33.82 21.12 0.64
CA THR A 280 34.04 21.56 2.00
C THR A 280 33.65 20.36 2.85
N ARG A 281 34.66 19.59 3.27
CA ARG A 281 34.55 18.78 4.48
C ARG A 281 34.10 19.76 5.55
N LEU A 282 32.84 19.73 5.93
CA LEU A 282 32.39 20.41 7.13
C LEU A 282 33.30 19.89 8.26
N PRO A 283 34.12 20.74 8.90
CA PRO A 283 34.88 20.31 10.04
C PRO A 283 33.89 20.02 11.16
N ILE A 284 33.86 18.77 11.62
CA ILE A 284 33.27 18.41 12.90
C ILE A 284 34.18 19.00 13.97
N ALA A 285 34.02 20.29 14.28
CA ALA A 285 34.48 20.95 15.51
C ALA A 285 34.16 22.44 15.47
N GLU A 286 33.02 22.85 16.05
CA GLU A 286 33.03 23.84 17.13
C GLU A 286 31.64 23.90 17.79
N ARG A 287 31.54 23.14 18.86
CA ARG A 287 30.55 23.33 19.92
C ARG A 287 30.82 24.70 20.56
N ARG A 288 29.73 25.45 20.80
CA ARG A 288 29.61 26.62 21.70
C ARG A 288 30.32 27.89 21.23
N ARG A 289 29.52 28.90 20.87
CA ARG A 289 29.64 30.26 21.41
C ARG A 289 28.24 30.90 21.46
N HIS A 290 27.92 31.45 22.63
CA HIS A 290 26.72 32.22 22.90
C HIS A 290 26.55 33.37 21.88
N VAL A 291 25.36 33.50 21.31
CA VAL A 291 24.93 34.74 20.67
C VAL A 291 24.13 35.52 21.72
N PRO A 292 24.61 36.69 22.21
CA PRO A 292 23.76 37.55 23.03
C PRO A 292 22.75 38.26 22.11
N VAL A 293 21.47 38.15 22.46
CA VAL A 293 20.39 38.89 21.82
C VAL A 293 20.51 40.36 22.23
N GLN A 294 20.99 41.22 21.32
CA GLN A 294 20.97 42.67 21.49
C GLN A 294 19.58 43.19 21.09
N VAL A 295 18.79 43.59 22.09
CA VAL A 295 17.50 44.26 21.89
C VAL A 295 17.76 45.76 21.75
N ALA A 296 17.42 46.34 20.59
CA ALA A 296 17.54 47.78 20.34
C ALA A 296 16.40 48.56 21.05
N PRO A 297 16.65 49.73 21.66
CA PRO A 297 15.62 50.47 22.37
C PRO A 297 14.73 51.28 21.42
N MET A 298 13.43 51.12 21.59
CA MET A 298 12.37 51.85 20.88
C MET A 298 12.33 53.31 21.36
N ARG A 299 12.67 54.26 20.47
CA ARG A 299 12.56 55.70 20.75
C ARG A 299 11.10 56.16 20.62
N LEU A 300 10.47 56.46 21.76
CA LEU A 300 9.25 57.27 21.85
C LEU A 300 9.51 58.68 21.33
N ARG A 301 8.75 59.10 20.32
CA ARG A 301 8.74 60.48 19.81
C ARG A 301 7.42 61.15 20.21
N THR A 302 7.50 61.97 21.24
CA THR A 302 6.49 62.95 21.64
C THR A 302 6.53 64.20 20.76
N LEU A 303 5.47 65.03 20.90
CA LEU A 303 5.15 66.34 20.27
C LEU A 303 4.20 66.22 19.07
N GLY A 304 3.03 66.86 19.01
CA GLY A 304 2.47 67.93 19.83
C GLY A 304 1.69 68.93 18.96
N ARG A 305 0.35 68.85 19.00
CA ARG A 305 -0.65 69.95 19.06
C ARG A 305 -0.59 71.13 18.06
N ARG A 306 -1.69 71.33 17.30
CA ARG A 306 -2.45 72.60 17.08
C ARG A 306 -3.68 72.33 16.16
N SER A 307 -4.94 72.44 16.64
CA SER A 307 -5.86 73.61 16.60
C SER A 307 -6.14 74.10 15.17
N ARG A 308 -7.36 74.16 14.60
CA ARG A 308 -8.63 74.85 14.98
C ARG A 308 -9.63 74.53 13.82
N SER A 309 -10.93 74.23 14.00
CA SER A 309 -12.07 75.15 14.18
C SER A 309 -13.12 75.00 13.05
N THR A 310 -14.41 74.85 13.45
CA THR A 310 -15.67 75.25 12.76
C THR A 310 -16.04 74.53 11.43
N ARG A 311 -17.29 74.14 11.14
CA ARG A 311 -18.61 74.71 11.46
C ARG A 311 -19.72 73.67 11.16
N ARG A 312 -20.85 73.81 11.87
CA ARG A 312 -22.16 73.12 11.68
C ARG A 312 -22.71 73.26 10.25
N VAL A 313 -23.47 72.27 9.76
CA VAL A 313 -24.96 72.20 9.76
C VAL A 313 -25.33 70.72 9.85
#